data_AF-A0A3D1DK81-F1
#
_entry.id   AF-A0A3D1DK81-F1
#
_cell.length_a   1.000
_cell.length_b   1.000
_cell.length_c   1.000
_cell.angle_alpha   90.00
_cell.angle_beta   90.00
_cell.angle_gamma   90.00
#
_symmetry.space_group_name_H-M   'P 1'
#
loop_
_entity.id
_entity.type
_entity.pdbx_description
1 polymer ?
#
loop_
_entity_poly.entity_id
_entity_poly.type
_entity_poly.pdbx_seq_one_letter_code
_entity_poly.pdbx_strand_id
1 'polypeptide(L)' 'TQNGYDIPMTRAVSAAVKIPVVASGGAGSPEHLCEVVTTGGASAALAASIFHYGTYTIAETKRFLADRGVVVRTDGLAA' A
#
# COMPACT_ATOMS: atom_id res chain seq x y z
N THR A 1 7.56 4.49 12.49
CA THR A 1 6.60 3.75 13.35
C THR A 1 6.36 2.35 12.83
N GLN A 2 6.18 2.13 11.52
CA GLN A 2 5.84 0.81 10.95
C GLN A 2 4.52 0.23 11.49
N ASN A 3 3.65 1.09 12.04
CA ASN A 3 2.40 0.73 12.69
C ASN A 3 1.16 0.84 11.77
N GLY A 4 1.38 1.00 10.47
CA GLY A 4 0.30 1.25 9.50
C GLY A 4 0.18 2.71 9.10
N TYR A 5 -0.57 2.94 8.02
CA TYR A 5 -0.93 4.28 7.56
C TYR A 5 -2.06 4.85 8.42
N ASP A 6 -2.22 6.17 8.44
CA ASP A 6 -3.39 6.80 9.06
C ASP A 6 -4.61 6.67 8.13
N ILE A 7 -5.44 5.66 8.37
CA ILE A 7 -6.60 5.34 7.54
C ILE A 7 -7.69 6.43 7.62
N PRO A 8 -8.10 6.93 8.79
CA PRO A 8 -9.08 8.02 8.88
C PRO A 8 -8.62 9.26 8.12
N MET A 9 -7.36 9.69 8.28
CA MET A 9 -6.81 10.85 7.59
C MET A 9 -6.78 10.62 6.07
N THR A 10 -6.24 9.47 5.64
CA THR A 10 -6.13 9.15 4.21
C THR A 10 -7.50 9.12 3.54
N ARG A 11 -8.50 8.53 4.19
CA ARG A 11 -9.88 8.50 3.69
C ARG A 11 -10.47 9.91 3.60
N ALA A 12 -10.30 10.73 4.63
CA ALA A 12 -10.82 12.10 4.64
C ALA A 12 -10.25 12.93 3.48
N VAL A 13 -8.93 12.83 3.24
CA VAL A 13 -8.27 13.52 2.13
C VAL A 13 -8.73 12.97 0.79
N SER A 14 -8.71 11.64 0.62
CA SER A 14 -9.07 10.99 -0.65
C SER A 14 -10.52 11.24 -1.06
N ALA A 15 -11.43 11.38 -0.09
CA ALA A 15 -12.83 11.74 -0.34
C ALA A 15 -13.03 13.23 -0.67
N ALA A 16 -12.13 14.11 -0.23
CA ALA A 16 -12.25 15.56 -0.41
C ALA A 16 -11.74 16.06 -1.76
N VAL A 17 -10.90 15.28 -2.46
CA VAL A 17 -10.25 15.69 -3.71
C VAL A 17 -10.56 14.72 -4.86
N LYS A 18 -10.48 15.23 -6.09
CA LYS A 18 -10.65 14.42 -7.32
C LYS A 18 -9.33 13.97 -7.93
N ILE A 19 -8.20 14.50 -7.45
CA ILE A 19 -6.87 14.10 -7.92
C ILE A 19 -6.41 12.82 -7.20
N PRO A 20 -5.58 11.98 -7.83
CA PRO A 20 -5.04 10.80 -7.16
C PRO A 20 -4.26 11.15 -5.89
N VAL A 21 -4.44 10.35 -4.83
CA VAL A 21 -3.77 10.52 -3.54
C VAL A 21 -2.79 9.39 -3.31
N VAL A 22 -1.54 9.74 -2.95
CA VAL A 22 -0.51 8.78 -2.55
C VAL A 22 -0.39 8.79 -1.03
N ALA A 23 -0.71 7.68 -0.38
CA ALA A 23 -0.48 7.52 1.04
C ALA A 23 1.01 7.25 1.33
N SER A 24 1.57 7.98 2.30
CA SER A 24 2.98 7.88 2.66
C SER A 24 3.17 8.01 4.18
N GLY A 25 4.06 7.19 4.72
CA GLY A 25 4.38 7.14 6.15
C GLY A 25 3.62 6.04 6.90
N GLY A 26 4.36 5.20 7.64
CA GLY A 26 3.79 4.22 8.57
C GLY A 26 3.76 2.75 8.10
N ALA A 27 4.02 2.47 6.81
CA ALA A 27 4.10 1.10 6.29
C ALA A 27 5.05 0.20 7.09
N GLY A 28 4.59 -1.00 7.42
CA GLY A 28 5.29 -2.00 8.24
C GLY A 28 5.16 -3.42 7.71
N SER A 29 4.08 -3.69 6.98
CA SER A 29 3.86 -4.94 6.26
C SER A 29 2.99 -4.72 5.01
N PRO A 30 2.89 -5.72 4.11
CA PRO A 30 1.98 -5.68 2.96
C PRO A 30 0.50 -5.46 3.33
N GLU A 31 0.06 -5.91 4.51
CA GLU A 31 -1.29 -5.65 5.05
C GLU A 31 -1.59 -4.16 5.11
N HIS A 32 -0.64 -3.34 5.59
CA HIS A 32 -0.83 -1.89 5.70
C HIS A 32 -1.04 -1.25 4.33
N LEU A 33 -0.35 -1.74 3.29
CA LEU A 33 -0.54 -1.26 1.92
C LEU A 33 -1.91 -1.67 1.40
N CYS A 34 -2.35 -2.90 1.67
CA CYS A 34 -3.68 -3.38 1.29
C CYS A 34 -4.78 -2.52 1.94
N GLU A 35 -4.65 -2.23 3.23
CA GLU A 35 -5.62 -1.45 3.99
C GLU A 35 -5.74 -0.01 3.46
N VAL A 36 -4.61 0.64 3.16
CA VAL A 36 -4.64 2.05 2.75
C VAL A 36 -5.21 2.27 1.36
N VAL A 37 -4.99 1.32 0.42
CA VAL A 37 -5.55 1.42 -0.94
C VAL A 37 -7.00 0.97 -1.02
N THR A 38 -7.46 0.11 -0.10
CA THR A 38 -8.85 -0.36 -0.04
C THR A 38 -9.67 0.50 0.92
N THR A 39 -9.52 0.28 2.22
CA THR A 39 -10.23 0.97 3.30
C THR A 39 -9.88 2.47 3.35
N GLY A 40 -8.62 2.82 3.13
CA GLY A 40 -8.16 4.22 3.14
C GLY A 40 -8.50 5.00 1.87
N GLY A 41 -8.82 4.33 0.75
CA GLY A 41 -9.16 4.98 -0.50
C GLY A 41 -8.00 5.68 -1.22
N ALA A 42 -6.75 5.42 -0.82
CA ALA A 42 -5.59 5.95 -1.52
C ALA A 42 -5.47 5.35 -2.93
N SER A 43 -5.09 6.16 -3.91
CA SER A 43 -4.82 5.68 -5.27
C SER A 43 -3.50 4.91 -5.37
N ALA A 44 -2.55 5.21 -4.49
CA ALA A 44 -1.29 4.48 -4.38
C ALA A 44 -0.75 4.52 -2.95
N ALA A 45 0.11 3.55 -2.62
CA ALA A 45 0.82 3.48 -1.35
C ALA A 45 2.34 3.57 -1.58
N LEU A 46 3.00 4.44 -0.82
CA LEU A 46 4.45 4.54 -0.76
C LEU A 46 4.95 3.85 0.51
N ALA A 47 5.93 2.96 0.37
CA ALA A 47 6.63 2.33 1.49
C ALA A 47 8.14 2.37 1.24
N ALA A 48 8.92 2.62 2.29
CA ALA A 48 10.38 2.74 2.20
C ALA A 48 11.09 1.70 3.07
N SER A 49 10.96 1.78 4.40
CA SER A 49 11.72 0.95 5.34
C SER A 49 11.56 -0.56 5.10
N ILE A 50 10.35 -1.03 4.80
CA ILE A 50 10.09 -2.46 4.56
C ILE A 50 10.84 -3.03 3.35
N PHE A 51 11.14 -2.17 2.35
CA PHE A 51 11.90 -2.55 1.16
C PHE A 51 13.39 -2.29 1.34
N HIS A 52 13.74 -1.15 1.94
CA HIS A 52 15.14 -0.75 2.14
C HIS A 52 15.91 -1.74 3.03
N TYR A 53 15.25 -2.30 4.06
CA TYR A 53 15.85 -3.28 4.96
C TYR A 53 15.60 -4.73 4.54
N GLY A 54 14.98 -4.97 3.37
CA GLY A 54 14.71 -6.32 2.89
C GLY A 54 13.72 -7.13 3.75
N THR A 55 12.92 -6.47 4.59
CA THR A 55 11.89 -7.14 5.40
C THR A 55 10.83 -7.79 4.51
N TYR A 56 10.49 -7.13 3.40
CA TYR A 56 9.68 -7.68 2.32
C TYR A 56 10.28 -7.27 0.99
N THR A 57 10.17 -8.14 0.00
CA THR A 57 10.49 -7.79 -1.39
C THR A 57 9.29 -7.17 -2.09
N ILE A 58 9.53 -6.41 -3.17
CA ILE A 58 8.46 -5.90 -4.03
C ILE A 58 7.60 -7.06 -4.59
N ALA A 59 8.23 -8.21 -4.87
CA ALA A 59 7.55 -9.39 -5.41
C ALA A 59 6.58 -10.03 -4.41
N GLU A 60 7.02 -10.23 -3.16
CA GLU A 60 6.17 -10.76 -2.09
C GLU A 60 5.00 -9.82 -1.80
N THR A 61 5.26 -8.52 -1.68
CA THR A 61 4.21 -7.52 -1.45
C THR A 61 3.18 -7.51 -2.58
N LYS A 62 3.62 -7.60 -3.85
CA LYS A 62 2.69 -7.63 -4.98
C LYS A 62 1.85 -8.90 -5.03
N ARG A 63 2.44 -10.08 -4.80
CA ARG A 63 1.68 -11.34 -4.69
C ARG A 63 0.64 -11.25 -3.59
N PHE A 64 1.05 -10.79 -2.41
CA PHE A 64 0.17 -10.60 -1.27
C PHE A 64 -1.05 -9.73 -1.59
N LEU A 65 -0.84 -8.62 -2.30
CA LEU A 65 -1.88 -7.69 -2.72
C LEU A 65 -2.81 -8.31 -3.78
N ALA A 66 -2.23 -8.98 -4.77
CA ALA A 66 -2.98 -9.68 -5.82
C ALA A 66 -3.88 -10.78 -5.25
N ASP A 67 -3.37 -11.58 -4.29
CA ASP A 67 -4.13 -12.64 -3.60
C ASP A 67 -5.34 -12.10 -2.82
N ARG A 68 -5.34 -10.80 -2.49
CA ARG A 68 -6.44 -10.08 -1.81
C ARG A 68 -7.32 -9.28 -2.77
N GLY A 69 -7.15 -9.48 -4.07
CA GLY A 69 -7.95 -8.81 -5.10
C GLY A 69 -7.56 -7.36 -5.38
N VAL A 70 -6.43 -6.88 -4.85
CA VAL A 70 -5.92 -5.55 -5.21
C VAL A 70 -5.26 -5.64 -6.58
N VAL A 71 -5.77 -4.87 -7.54
CA VAL A 71 -5.21 -4.81 -8.89
C VAL A 71 -3.84 -4.16 -8.84
N VAL A 72 -2.80 -4.96 -9.05
CA VAL A 72 -1.40 -4.52 -9.10
C VAL A 72 -0.74 -5.05 -10.35
N ARG A 73 0.29 -4.35 -10.84
CA ARG A 73 1.09 -4.83 -11.98
C ARG A 73 1.91 -6.06 -11.58
N THR A 74 1.56 -7.22 -12.13
CA THR A 74 2.22 -8.51 -11.86
C THR A 74 3.26 -8.93 -12.90
N ASP A 75 3.43 -8.16 -13.98
CA ASP A 75 4.41 -8.44 -15.03
C ASP A 75 5.81 -8.71 -14.43
N GLY A 76 6.42 -9.84 -14.80
CA GLY A 76 7.74 -10.25 -14.33
C GLY A 76 7.78 -10.92 -12.94
N LEU A 77 6.64 -11.15 -12.29
CA LEU A 77 6.55 -12.09 -11.18
C LEU A 77 6.49 -13.50 -11.76
N ALA A 78 7.47 -14.35 -11.46
CA ALA A 78 7.39 -15.77 -11.79
C ALA A 78 6.11 -16.37 -11.16
N ALA A 79 5.42 -17.21 -11.91
CA ALA A 79 4.23 -17.95 -11.48
C ALA A 79 4.56 -18.92 -10.34
#